data_AF-A0A8T8TS41-F1
#
_entry.id   AF-A0A8T8TS41-F1
#
_cell.length_a   1.000
_cell.length_b   1.000
_cell.length_c   1.000
_cell.angle_alpha   90.00
_cell.angle_beta   90.00
_cell.angle_gamma   90.00
#
_symmetry.space_group_name_H-M   'P 1'
#
loop_
_entity.id
_entity.type
_entity.pdbx_description
1 polymer ?
#
loop_
_entity_poly.entity_id
_entity_poly.type
_entity_poly.pdbx_seq_one_letter_code
_entity_poly.pdbx_strand_id
1 'polypeptide(L)'
;MARIAAIPRTSRLSILPDDDEDVGQEGTNLFNQAYYEEQIKTNPTGLFNDIMDTLVERDTLRTRVNEIKQSHEEQKNQIKELSEELEELRLELLQALRSNPRDTTPLTSTPRLSAKLPDIAVLSSGEDPTFENWEKNLIAKLSVNADHFNTEEAKMAYLFGRTTGTAQRHLKTRYRSEEGDAFVFFQDMVDCLKNAFVDPFKVRNAKNDYERLVIMPSQKFFDFYTTFLQTARAAQIPESCYIDDLTNKVTFALQEALIPTEGTHATYQDLANHLKGMD
;
A
#
# COMPACT_ATOMS: atom_id res chain seq x y z
N MET A 1 19.44 -43.90 -17.54
CA MET A 1 18.82 -43.83 -16.21
C MET A 1 19.87 -43.34 -15.22
N ALA A 2 19.81 -42.07 -14.82
CA ALA A 2 20.62 -41.53 -13.74
C ALA A 2 19.69 -40.70 -12.84
N ARG A 3 19.48 -41.16 -11.61
CA ARG A 3 18.67 -40.48 -10.59
C ARG A 3 19.49 -39.32 -10.04
N ILE A 4 18.95 -38.11 -10.15
CA ILE A 4 19.47 -36.92 -9.47
C ILE A 4 19.06 -37.04 -8.00
N ALA A 5 20.04 -37.17 -7.11
CA ALA A 5 19.82 -37.14 -5.67
C ALA A 5 19.62 -35.68 -5.22
N ALA A 6 18.52 -35.43 -4.50
CA ALA A 6 18.18 -34.13 -3.95
C ALA A 6 19.13 -33.76 -2.80
N ILE A 7 19.63 -32.52 -2.82
CA ILE A 7 20.39 -31.92 -1.73
C ILE A 7 19.39 -31.46 -0.66
N PRO A 8 19.54 -31.82 0.63
CA PRO A 8 18.63 -31.35 1.67
C PRO A 8 18.82 -29.84 1.89
N ARG A 9 17.71 -29.09 1.87
CA ARG A 9 17.68 -27.66 2.20
C ARG A 9 18.03 -27.49 3.68
N THR A 10 19.10 -26.77 3.99
CA THR A 10 19.46 -26.37 5.35
C THR A 10 18.46 -25.32 5.86
N SER A 11 17.94 -25.55 7.07
CA SER A 11 16.98 -24.67 7.73
C SER A 11 17.60 -23.30 8.02
N ARG A 12 16.93 -22.23 7.60
CA ARG A 12 17.43 -20.85 7.70
C ARG A 12 17.12 -20.27 9.08
N LEU A 13 18.14 -19.72 9.75
CA LEU A 13 18.07 -19.18 11.10
C LEU A 13 17.55 -17.73 11.08
N SER A 14 16.46 -17.44 11.81
CA SER A 14 15.85 -16.09 11.85
C SER A 14 16.10 -15.40 13.20
N ILE A 15 16.49 -14.12 13.15
CA ILE A 15 16.84 -13.26 14.32
C ILE A 15 15.82 -12.11 14.40
N LEU A 16 14.53 -12.42 14.53
CA LEU A 16 13.51 -11.43 14.86
C LEU A 16 13.21 -11.51 16.37
N PRO A 17 13.10 -10.38 17.09
CA PRO A 17 12.68 -10.39 18.47
C PRO A 17 11.17 -10.67 18.57
N ASP A 18 10.81 -11.42 19.61
CA ASP A 18 9.44 -11.69 20.03
C ASP A 18 8.73 -10.36 20.35
N ASP A 19 7.75 -10.00 19.52
CA ASP A 19 6.53 -9.35 19.98
C ASP A 19 5.39 -10.31 19.62
N ASP A 20 4.94 -11.06 20.63
CA ASP A 20 3.99 -12.17 20.54
C ASP A 20 2.69 -11.80 19.79
N GLU A 21 2.32 -12.63 18.80
CA GLU A 21 1.04 -13.35 18.78
C GLU A 21 0.99 -14.29 17.56
N ASP A 22 1.24 -15.57 17.87
CA ASP A 22 0.69 -16.80 17.30
C ASP A 22 0.39 -16.83 15.78
N VAL A 23 1.33 -17.37 15.00
CA VAL A 23 1.02 -18.00 13.72
C VAL A 23 1.74 -19.34 13.66
N GLY A 24 0.93 -20.40 13.69
CA GLY A 24 1.35 -21.79 13.53
C GLY A 24 2.09 -22.04 12.21
N GLN A 25 3.41 -22.15 12.34
CA GLN A 25 4.32 -23.14 11.75
C GLN A 25 4.18 -23.49 10.26
N GLU A 26 5.14 -23.00 9.48
CA GLU A 26 6.01 -23.88 8.68
C GLU A 26 7.42 -23.26 8.56
N GLY A 27 8.38 -23.80 9.33
CA GLY A 27 9.81 -23.72 8.98
C GLY A 27 10.69 -22.61 9.55
N THR A 28 10.23 -21.76 10.47
CA THR A 28 11.11 -20.79 11.16
C THR A 28 11.47 -21.31 12.56
N ASN A 29 12.61 -22.00 12.68
CA ASN A 29 13.25 -22.12 14.00
C ASN A 29 13.71 -20.70 14.39
N LEU A 30 12.92 -20.01 15.20
CA LEU A 30 13.36 -18.78 15.84
C LEU A 30 14.61 -19.10 16.67
N PHE A 31 15.69 -18.35 16.43
CA PHE A 31 16.92 -18.49 17.18
C PHE A 31 16.73 -17.96 18.60
N ASN A 32 16.19 -18.82 19.48
CA ASN A 32 15.99 -18.50 20.88
C ASN A 32 17.08 -19.13 21.75
N GLN A 33 17.16 -18.69 23.01
CA GLN A 33 18.20 -19.13 23.92
C GLN A 33 18.17 -20.65 24.17
N ALA A 34 16.99 -21.25 24.27
CA ALA A 34 16.83 -22.69 24.46
C ALA A 34 17.36 -23.50 23.27
N TYR A 35 17.07 -23.07 22.04
CA TYR A 35 17.61 -23.67 20.82
C TYR A 35 19.13 -23.55 20.77
N TYR A 36 19.69 -22.38 21.11
CA TYR A 36 21.14 -22.19 21.19
C TYR A 36 21.81 -23.14 22.19
N GLU A 37 21.25 -23.26 23.39
CA GLU A 37 21.78 -24.11 24.46
C GLU A 37 21.69 -25.61 24.14
N GLU A 38 20.70 -26.03 23.33
CA GLU A 38 20.58 -27.40 22.84
C GLU A 38 21.55 -27.68 21.69
N GLN A 39 21.64 -26.77 20.72
CA GLN A 39 22.51 -26.92 19.54
C GLN A 39 24.00 -26.85 19.91
N ILE A 40 24.40 -26.07 20.92
CA ILE A 40 25.80 -26.03 21.34
C ILE A 40 26.26 -27.36 21.95
N LYS A 41 25.34 -28.14 22.54
CA LYS A 41 25.63 -29.47 23.10
C LYS A 41 25.61 -30.56 22.03
N THR A 42 24.70 -30.46 21.06
CA THR A 42 24.45 -31.53 20.07
C THR A 42 25.18 -31.33 18.75
N ASN A 43 25.38 -30.09 18.29
CA ASN A 43 26.04 -29.75 17.03
C ASN A 43 26.71 -28.35 17.05
N PRO A 44 27.79 -28.15 17.84
CA PRO A 44 28.42 -26.83 18.00
C PRO A 44 29.02 -26.27 16.71
N THR A 45 29.54 -27.12 15.82
CA THR A 45 30.14 -26.69 14.55
C THR A 45 29.09 -26.21 13.55
N GLY A 46 27.94 -26.89 13.46
CA GLY A 46 26.82 -26.44 12.61
C GLY A 46 26.28 -25.10 13.07
N LEU A 47 26.06 -24.96 14.38
CA LEU A 47 25.62 -23.70 15.00
C LEU A 47 26.57 -22.52 14.70
N PHE A 48 27.89 -22.76 14.79
CA PHE A 48 28.88 -21.72 14.45
C PHE A 48 28.78 -21.29 12.98
N ASN A 49 28.66 -22.25 12.05
CA ASN A 49 28.55 -21.94 10.63
C ASN A 49 27.26 -21.16 10.31
N ASP A 50 26.14 -21.56 10.89
CA ASP A 50 24.85 -20.86 10.70
C ASP A 50 24.90 -19.42 11.24
N ILE A 51 25.55 -19.20 12.39
CA ILE A 51 25.79 -17.85 12.94
C ILE A 51 26.69 -17.04 12.00
N MET A 52 27.76 -17.65 11.45
CA MET A 52 28.64 -16.95 10.52
C MET A 52 27.91 -16.59 9.21
N ASP A 53 27.11 -17.50 8.66
CA ASP A 53 26.33 -17.26 7.44
C ASP A 53 25.30 -16.15 7.64
N THR A 54 24.60 -16.13 8.78
CA THR A 54 23.65 -15.05 9.11
C THR A 54 24.34 -13.71 9.31
N LEU A 55 25.53 -13.66 9.91
CA LEU A 55 26.31 -12.43 10.04
C LEU A 55 26.75 -11.89 8.68
N VAL A 56 27.21 -12.77 7.78
CA VAL A 56 27.57 -12.39 6.40
C VAL A 56 26.35 -11.89 5.63
N GLU A 57 25.20 -12.55 5.77
CA GLU A 57 23.96 -12.12 5.14
C GLU A 57 23.52 -10.75 5.66
N ARG A 58 23.55 -10.54 6.98
CA ARG A 58 23.24 -9.24 7.61
C ARG A 58 24.12 -8.12 7.09
N ASP A 59 25.43 -8.35 6.99
CA ASP A 59 26.37 -7.34 6.53
C ASP A 59 26.18 -7.05 5.03
N THR A 60 25.85 -8.07 4.24
CA THR A 60 25.47 -7.91 2.82
C THR A 60 24.19 -7.09 2.66
N LEU A 61 23.16 -7.40 3.46
CA LEU A 61 21.90 -6.65 3.45
C LEU A 61 22.10 -5.21 3.90
N ARG A 62 22.94 -4.97 4.91
CA ARG A 62 23.27 -3.62 5.37
C ARG A 62 23.92 -2.80 4.26
N THR A 63 24.86 -3.39 3.51
CA THR A 63 25.47 -2.74 2.34
C THR A 63 24.43 -2.40 1.28
N ARG A 64 23.56 -3.36 0.91
CA ARG A 64 22.46 -3.13 -0.05
C ARG A 64 21.50 -2.02 0.39
N VAL A 65 21.14 -1.98 1.68
CA VAL A 65 20.28 -0.93 2.23
C VAL A 65 20.94 0.44 2.08
N ASN A 66 22.24 0.53 2.33
CA ASN A 66 22.98 1.79 2.15
C ASN A 66 23.06 2.20 0.68
N GLU A 67 23.32 1.25 -0.23
CA GLU A 67 23.32 1.49 -1.69
C GLU A 67 21.96 1.99 -2.18
N ILE A 68 20.86 1.34 -1.75
CA ILE A 68 19.49 1.76 -2.10
C ILE A 68 19.21 3.17 -1.58
N LYS A 69 19.60 3.47 -0.32
CA LYS A 69 19.41 4.81 0.25
C LYS A 69 20.17 5.87 -0.55
N GLN A 70 21.42 5.58 -0.92
CA GLN A 70 22.22 6.50 -1.72
C GLN A 70 21.61 6.70 -3.12
N SER A 71 21.21 5.63 -3.79
CA SER A 71 20.57 5.70 -5.10
C SER A 71 19.25 6.46 -5.06
N HIS A 72 18.44 6.28 -4.01
CA HIS A 72 17.20 7.02 -3.84
C HIS A 72 17.45 8.52 -3.68
N GLU A 73 18.47 8.92 -2.91
CA GLU A 73 18.83 10.32 -2.75
C GLU A 73 19.35 10.94 -4.06
N GLU A 74 20.12 10.18 -4.83
CA GLU A 74 20.58 10.59 -6.16
C GLU A 74 19.41 10.78 -7.14
N GLN A 75 18.49 9.81 -7.21
CA GLN A 75 17.28 9.92 -8.02
C GLN A 75 16.42 11.12 -7.61
N LYS A 76 16.29 11.38 -6.30
CA LYS A 76 15.54 12.52 -5.77
C LYS A 76 16.15 13.85 -6.23
N ASN A 77 17.47 13.97 -6.19
CA ASN A 77 18.18 15.17 -6.67
C ASN A 77 18.05 15.33 -8.20
N GLN A 78 18.13 14.25 -8.96
CA GLN A 78 17.95 14.29 -10.42
C GLN A 78 16.53 14.71 -10.82
N ILE A 79 15.51 14.23 -10.11
CA ILE A 79 14.12 14.67 -10.32
C ILE A 79 13.96 16.15 -10.03
N LYS A 80 14.60 16.65 -8.96
CA LYS A 80 14.57 18.07 -8.62
C LYS A 80 15.18 18.92 -9.73
N GLU A 81 16.38 18.57 -10.21
CA GLU A 81 17.06 19.29 -11.29
C GLU A 81 16.24 19.29 -12.59
N LEU A 82 15.73 18.14 -13.02
CA LEU A 82 14.85 18.05 -14.20
C LEU A 82 13.56 18.85 -14.04
N SER A 83 13.02 18.92 -12.82
CA SER A 83 11.81 19.72 -12.56
C SER A 83 12.06 21.22 -12.68
N GLU A 84 13.25 21.69 -12.28
CA GLU A 84 13.68 23.08 -12.41
C GLU A 84 13.94 23.42 -13.90
N GLU A 85 14.64 22.54 -14.63
CA GLU A 85 14.90 22.70 -16.07
C GLU A 85 13.60 22.74 -16.90
N LEU A 86 12.64 21.87 -16.59
CA LEU A 86 11.33 21.88 -17.25
C LEU A 86 10.57 23.19 -17.03
N GLU A 87 10.66 23.79 -15.84
CA GLU A 87 10.00 25.05 -15.56
C GLU A 87 10.70 26.23 -16.25
N GLU A 88 12.03 26.19 -16.37
CA GLU A 88 12.80 27.19 -17.15
C GLU A 88 12.43 27.14 -18.64
N LEU A 89 12.44 25.95 -19.24
CA LEU A 89 12.02 25.74 -20.64
C LEU A 89 10.58 26.19 -20.89
N ARG A 90 9.69 25.95 -19.92
CA ARG A 90 8.30 26.42 -19.98
C ARG A 90 8.22 27.95 -19.97
N LEU A 91 9.01 28.63 -19.13
CA LEU A 91 9.07 30.08 -19.09
C LEU A 91 9.64 30.65 -20.40
N GLU A 92 10.68 30.04 -20.96
CA GLU A 92 11.27 30.42 -22.24
C GLU A 92 10.24 30.30 -23.37
N LEU A 93 9.50 29.19 -23.44
CA LEU A 93 8.44 29.00 -24.44
C LEU A 93 7.34 30.08 -24.32
N LEU A 94 6.96 30.45 -23.09
CA LEU A 94 5.99 31.52 -22.85
C LEU A 94 6.51 32.89 -23.31
N GLN A 95 7.81 33.16 -23.17
CA GLN A 95 8.43 34.41 -23.66
C GLN A 95 8.54 34.41 -25.19
N ALA A 96 8.93 33.30 -25.81
CA ALA A 96 9.01 33.16 -27.26
C ALA A 96 7.64 33.36 -27.94
N LEU A 97 6.57 32.83 -27.34
CA LEU A 97 5.19 33.03 -27.81
C LEU A 97 4.74 34.50 -27.73
N ARG A 98 5.24 35.29 -26.75
CA ARG A 98 4.96 36.72 -26.63
C ARG A 98 5.77 37.59 -27.59
N SER A 99 6.92 37.11 -28.06
CA SER A 99 7.90 37.88 -28.83
C SER A 99 7.71 37.78 -30.35
N ASN A 100 6.69 37.04 -30.81
CA ASN A 100 6.38 36.86 -32.22
C ASN A 100 5.14 37.67 -32.64
N PRO A 101 5.26 38.90 -33.17
CA PRO A 101 4.11 39.65 -33.66
C PRO A 101 3.79 39.17 -35.08
N ARG A 102 2.90 38.18 -35.20
CA ARG A 102 2.13 38.00 -36.43
C ARG A 102 0.71 38.49 -36.18
N ASP A 103 0.34 39.50 -36.96
CA ASP A 103 -0.98 40.13 -37.04
C ASP A 103 -2.11 39.11 -36.86
N THR A 104 -2.66 39.07 -35.64
CA THR A 104 -4.00 38.57 -35.40
C THR A 104 -4.59 39.39 -34.27
N THR A 105 -5.75 39.98 -34.59
CA THR A 105 -6.76 40.59 -33.72
C THR A 105 -6.66 40.14 -32.26
N PRO A 106 -6.77 41.05 -31.27
CA PRO A 106 -6.74 40.67 -29.85
C PRO A 106 -8.02 39.91 -29.50
N LEU A 107 -8.03 38.60 -29.73
CA LEU A 107 -8.81 37.70 -28.91
C LEU A 107 -7.98 37.47 -27.66
N THR A 108 -8.33 38.20 -26.60
CA THR A 108 -7.90 37.90 -25.24
C THR A 108 -8.50 36.55 -24.84
N SER A 109 -7.98 35.48 -25.43
CA SER A 109 -8.15 34.13 -24.92
C SER A 109 -7.13 33.99 -23.79
N THR A 110 -7.49 34.47 -22.60
CA THR A 110 -6.92 33.90 -21.38
C THR A 110 -6.91 32.39 -21.55
N PRO A 111 -5.80 31.66 -21.25
CA PRO A 111 -5.83 30.20 -21.27
C PRO A 111 -7.06 29.79 -20.46
N ARG A 112 -8.02 29.14 -21.13
CA ARG A 112 -9.27 28.73 -20.48
C ARG A 112 -8.87 27.63 -19.51
N LEU A 113 -8.64 28.03 -18.25
CA LEU A 113 -8.48 27.09 -17.16
C LEU A 113 -9.72 26.18 -17.13
N SER A 114 -9.49 24.93 -16.76
CA SER A 114 -10.53 23.96 -16.51
C SER A 114 -11.54 24.53 -15.51
N ALA A 115 -12.81 24.12 -15.65
CA ALA A 115 -13.83 24.51 -14.69
C ALA A 115 -13.40 24.07 -13.28
N LYS A 116 -13.42 25.01 -12.33
CA LYS A 116 -12.99 24.75 -10.96
C LYS A 116 -13.95 23.73 -10.33
N LEU A 117 -13.48 22.51 -10.06
CA LEU A 117 -14.27 21.58 -9.27
C LEU A 117 -14.51 22.16 -7.86
N PRO A 118 -15.56 21.72 -7.15
CA PRO A 118 -15.69 21.99 -5.73
C PRO A 118 -14.41 21.58 -4.97
N ASP A 119 -14.12 22.27 -3.87
CA ASP A 119 -13.02 21.88 -3.00
C ASP A 119 -13.42 20.62 -2.21
N ILE A 120 -12.45 19.72 -2.03
CA ILE A 120 -12.63 18.46 -1.28
C ILE A 120 -12.92 18.74 0.20
N ALA A 121 -13.48 17.82 0.99
CA ALA A 121 -13.65 18.01 2.43
C ALA A 121 -12.31 18.28 3.17
N VAL A 122 -12.36 18.92 4.34
CA VAL A 122 -11.16 19.17 5.18
C VAL A 122 -10.88 17.92 6.01
N LEU A 123 -9.61 17.48 6.06
CA LEU A 123 -9.18 16.39 6.92
C LEU A 123 -8.79 16.92 8.31
N SER A 124 -9.38 16.35 9.37
CA SER A 124 -9.06 16.69 10.77
C SER A 124 -8.49 15.49 11.53
N SER A 125 -9.35 14.61 12.06
CA SER A 125 -9.00 13.41 12.82
C SER A 125 -8.91 12.14 11.97
N GLY A 126 -9.33 12.19 10.70
CA GLY A 126 -9.38 11.03 9.83
C GLY A 126 -10.59 10.11 10.03
N GLU A 127 -11.60 10.54 10.79
CA GLU A 127 -12.87 9.82 10.96
C GLU A 127 -13.89 10.20 9.87
N ASP A 128 -14.14 11.50 9.68
CA ASP A 128 -14.99 12.03 8.62
C ASP A 128 -14.35 13.28 7.98
N PRO A 129 -13.88 13.21 6.72
CA PRO A 129 -13.73 11.99 5.91
C PRO A 129 -12.63 11.06 6.44
N THR A 130 -12.73 9.77 6.11
CA THR A 130 -11.60 8.84 6.30
C THR A 130 -10.39 9.27 5.47
N PHE A 131 -9.17 9.03 5.96
CA PHE A 131 -7.94 9.40 5.26
C PHE A 131 -7.92 8.87 3.83
N GLU A 132 -8.28 7.60 3.62
CA GLU A 132 -8.24 6.95 2.31
C GLU A 132 -9.22 7.55 1.29
N ASN A 133 -10.42 7.92 1.75
CA ASN A 133 -11.39 8.60 0.90
C ASN A 133 -10.94 10.03 0.58
N TRP A 134 -10.40 10.72 1.59
CA TRP A 134 -9.86 12.07 1.43
C TRP A 134 -8.67 12.12 0.47
N GLU A 135 -7.71 11.20 0.60
CA GLU A 135 -6.54 11.06 -0.27
C GLU A 135 -6.96 10.86 -1.73
N LYS A 136 -7.90 9.93 -1.99
CA LYS A 136 -8.44 9.70 -3.34
C LYS A 136 -9.07 10.97 -3.94
N ASN A 137 -9.86 11.69 -3.14
CA ASN A 137 -10.48 12.93 -3.59
C ASN A 137 -9.44 14.03 -3.84
N LEU A 138 -8.40 14.11 -3.01
CA LEU A 138 -7.29 15.04 -3.19
C LEU A 138 -6.53 14.76 -4.48
N ILE A 139 -6.13 13.51 -4.72
CA ILE A 139 -5.43 13.10 -5.94
C ILE A 139 -6.31 13.39 -7.17
N ALA A 140 -7.60 13.04 -7.13
CA ALA A 140 -8.53 13.32 -8.22
C ALA A 140 -8.66 14.82 -8.50
N LYS A 141 -8.77 15.65 -7.45
CA LYS A 141 -8.84 17.11 -7.56
C LYS A 141 -7.60 17.70 -8.22
N LEU A 142 -6.42 17.29 -7.77
CA LEU A 142 -5.14 17.76 -8.33
C LEU A 142 -4.90 17.26 -9.75
N SER A 143 -5.42 16.08 -10.10
CA SER A 143 -5.33 15.53 -11.46
C SER A 143 -6.27 16.26 -12.44
N VAL A 144 -7.54 16.46 -12.07
CA VAL A 144 -8.52 17.09 -12.98
C VAL A 144 -8.30 18.60 -13.12
N ASN A 145 -7.88 19.28 -12.05
CA ASN A 145 -7.49 20.69 -12.08
C ASN A 145 -5.97 20.87 -12.13
N ALA A 146 -5.23 19.99 -12.81
CA ALA A 146 -3.76 20.06 -12.89
C ALA A 146 -3.24 21.39 -13.44
N ASP A 147 -4.02 22.05 -14.31
CA ASP A 147 -3.75 23.38 -14.83
C ASP A 147 -3.81 24.49 -13.76
N HIS A 148 -4.48 24.26 -12.64
CA HIS A 148 -4.52 25.15 -11.47
C HIS A 148 -3.41 24.85 -10.45
N PHE A 149 -2.80 23.66 -10.50
CA PHE A 149 -1.79 23.18 -9.56
C PHE A 149 -0.53 22.74 -10.29
N ASN A 150 0.05 23.68 -11.04
CA ASN A 150 1.16 23.43 -11.96
C ASN A 150 2.53 23.31 -11.28
N THR A 151 2.64 23.61 -9.99
CA THR A 151 3.88 23.49 -9.20
C THR A 151 3.66 22.58 -7.98
N GLU A 152 4.73 21.92 -7.53
CA GLU A 152 4.69 21.14 -6.27
C GLU A 152 4.31 22.04 -5.09
N GLU A 153 4.81 23.28 -5.04
CA GLU A 153 4.45 24.24 -4.00
C GLU A 153 2.95 24.53 -3.97
N ALA A 154 2.30 24.68 -5.14
CA ALA A 154 0.86 24.90 -5.22
C ALA A 154 0.07 23.67 -4.71
N LYS A 155 0.51 22.46 -5.04
CA LYS A 155 -0.09 21.21 -4.53
C LYS A 155 0.07 21.09 -3.02
N MET A 156 1.27 21.37 -2.50
CA MET A 156 1.57 21.33 -1.06
C MET A 156 0.78 22.38 -0.28
N ALA A 157 0.70 23.61 -0.79
CA ALA A 157 -0.10 24.68 -0.19
C ALA A 157 -1.60 24.31 -0.18
N TYR A 158 -2.11 23.74 -1.27
CA TYR A 158 -3.49 23.26 -1.31
C TYR A 158 -3.73 22.13 -0.31
N LEU A 159 -2.87 21.10 -0.26
CA LEU A 159 -2.95 20.01 0.71
C LEU A 159 -2.99 20.57 2.13
N PHE A 160 -2.02 21.42 2.50
CA PHE A 160 -1.96 22.02 3.83
C PHE A 160 -3.25 22.79 4.18
N GLY A 161 -3.79 23.55 3.22
CA GLY A 161 -5.06 24.28 3.37
C GLY A 161 -6.31 23.38 3.47
N ARG A 162 -6.23 22.11 3.03
CA ARG A 162 -7.28 21.11 3.20
C ARG A 162 -7.08 20.22 4.43
N THR A 163 -6.17 20.58 5.33
CA THR A 163 -5.99 19.92 6.63
C THR A 163 -6.28 20.87 7.79
N THR A 164 -6.75 20.33 8.91
CA THR A 164 -6.93 21.04 10.18
C THR A 164 -6.65 20.10 11.35
N GLY A 165 -6.75 20.60 12.59
CA GLY A 165 -6.71 19.78 13.80
C GLY A 165 -5.46 18.89 13.89
N THR A 166 -5.70 17.58 14.03
CA THR A 166 -4.63 16.58 14.17
C THR A 166 -3.83 16.43 12.89
N ALA A 167 -4.48 16.33 11.72
CA ALA A 167 -3.80 16.19 10.44
C ALA A 167 -2.82 17.34 10.17
N GLN A 168 -3.26 18.58 10.39
CA GLN A 168 -2.39 19.74 10.18
C GLN A 168 -1.23 19.80 11.18
N ARG A 169 -1.41 19.27 12.39
CA ARG A 169 -0.34 19.18 13.41
C ARG A 169 0.80 18.27 12.95
N HIS A 170 0.49 17.14 12.32
CA HIS A 170 1.50 16.24 11.76
C HIS A 170 2.33 16.92 10.66
N LEU A 171 1.71 17.79 9.86
CA LEU A 171 2.38 18.49 8.78
C LEU A 171 3.19 19.69 9.25
N LYS A 172 2.70 20.42 10.27
CA LYS A 172 3.25 21.73 10.67
C LYS A 172 4.73 21.67 11.07
N THR A 173 5.20 20.55 11.61
CA THR A 173 6.60 20.40 12.06
C THR A 173 7.60 20.49 10.92
N ARG A 174 7.23 20.04 9.72
CA ARG A 174 8.11 20.00 8.54
C ARG A 174 7.62 20.90 7.39
N TYR A 175 6.40 21.43 7.46
CA TYR A 175 5.89 22.32 6.43
C TYR A 175 6.64 23.66 6.44
N ARG A 176 7.47 23.89 5.40
CA ARG A 176 8.34 25.07 5.25
C ARG A 176 9.26 25.30 6.46
N SER A 177 9.83 24.23 7.01
CA SER A 177 10.82 24.32 8.10
C SER A 177 12.11 24.99 7.61
N GLU A 178 12.68 25.87 8.43
CA GLU A 178 13.99 26.53 8.17
C GLU A 178 15.17 25.63 8.53
N GLU A 179 14.93 24.51 9.23
CA GLU A 179 15.95 23.61 9.78
C GLU A 179 16.45 22.56 8.76
N GLY A 180 16.12 22.72 7.47
CA GLY A 180 16.59 21.87 6.38
C GLY A 180 15.83 20.55 6.17
N ASP A 181 14.89 20.20 7.06
CA ASP A 181 14.00 19.02 6.92
C ASP A 181 12.59 19.39 6.43
N ALA A 182 12.51 20.40 5.55
CA ALA A 182 11.25 20.79 4.95
C ALA A 182 10.77 19.73 3.95
N PHE A 183 9.44 19.55 3.87
CA PHE A 183 8.86 18.81 2.75
C PHE A 183 9.26 19.43 1.41
N VAL A 184 9.67 18.60 0.45
CA VAL A 184 10.03 19.03 -0.90
C VAL A 184 8.92 18.71 -1.89
N PHE A 185 8.27 17.55 -1.71
CA PHE A 185 7.22 17.09 -2.61
C PHE A 185 5.88 16.98 -1.91
N PHE A 186 4.80 17.16 -2.68
CA PHE A 186 3.45 16.89 -2.21
C PHE A 186 3.30 15.46 -1.68
N GLN A 187 3.95 14.48 -2.32
CA GLN A 187 3.88 13.08 -1.91
C GLN A 187 4.45 12.85 -0.50
N ASP A 188 5.52 13.56 -0.12
CA ASP A 188 6.10 13.45 1.22
C ASP A 188 5.09 13.85 2.31
N MET A 189 4.23 14.83 2.02
CA MET A 189 3.17 15.27 2.93
C MET A 189 2.04 14.23 3.02
N VAL A 190 1.66 13.62 1.89
CA VAL A 190 0.66 12.53 1.86
C VAL A 190 1.15 11.34 2.65
N ASP A 191 2.41 10.92 2.47
CA ASP A 191 3.00 9.78 3.17
C ASP A 191 3.09 10.04 4.68
N CYS A 192 3.42 11.28 5.08
CA CYS A 192 3.41 11.68 6.49
C CYS A 192 2.02 11.50 7.13
N LEU A 193 0.96 11.93 6.44
CA LEU A 193 -0.42 11.74 6.91
C LEU A 193 -0.84 10.27 6.88
N LYS A 194 -0.44 9.52 5.84
CA LYS A 194 -0.74 8.10 5.70
C LYS A 194 -0.19 7.30 6.88
N ASN A 195 1.06 7.56 7.27
CA ASN A 195 1.69 6.94 8.43
C ASN A 195 1.00 7.30 9.76
N ALA A 196 0.29 8.43 9.83
CA ALA A 196 -0.42 8.86 11.03
C ALA A 196 -1.84 8.29 11.14
N PHE A 197 -2.55 8.10 10.01
CA PHE A 197 -3.97 7.75 10.00
C PHE A 197 -4.29 6.35 9.48
N VAL A 198 -3.37 5.68 8.79
CA VAL A 198 -3.58 4.32 8.28
C VAL A 198 -2.94 3.31 9.23
N ASP A 199 -3.74 2.35 9.70
CA ASP A 199 -3.27 1.24 10.50
C ASP A 199 -2.26 0.39 9.68
N PRO A 200 -0.99 0.27 10.14
CA PRO A 200 0.01 -0.54 9.44
C PRO A 200 -0.36 -2.03 9.39
N PHE A 201 -1.19 -2.51 10.31
CA PHE A 201 -1.66 -3.89 10.35
C PHE A 201 -3.00 -4.09 9.65
N LYS A 202 -3.53 -3.09 8.94
CA LYS A 202 -4.85 -3.15 8.28
C LYS A 202 -5.04 -4.41 7.43
N VAL A 203 -4.03 -4.79 6.63
CA VAL A 203 -4.11 -5.99 5.79
C VAL A 203 -4.12 -7.28 6.62
N ARG A 204 -3.31 -7.34 7.69
CA ARG A 204 -3.29 -8.48 8.63
C ARG A 204 -4.64 -8.60 9.35
N ASN A 205 -5.17 -7.48 9.84
CA ASN A 205 -6.46 -7.43 10.52
C ASN A 205 -7.59 -7.86 9.56
N ALA A 206 -7.57 -7.37 8.32
CA ALA A 206 -8.52 -7.81 7.30
C ALA A 206 -8.40 -9.30 6.97
N LYS A 207 -7.20 -9.89 6.96
CA LYS A 207 -7.02 -11.35 6.80
C LYS A 207 -7.65 -12.12 7.96
N ASN A 208 -7.39 -11.70 9.20
CA ASN A 208 -7.99 -12.32 10.38
C ASN A 208 -9.52 -12.23 10.34
N ASP A 209 -10.07 -11.07 9.95
CA ASP A 209 -11.51 -10.87 9.79
C ASP A 209 -12.08 -11.74 8.66
N TYR A 210 -11.35 -11.85 7.55
CA TYR A 210 -11.74 -12.69 6.42
C TYR A 210 -11.76 -14.16 6.80
N GLU A 211 -10.75 -14.66 7.51
CA GLU A 211 -10.67 -16.05 7.96
C GLU A 211 -11.85 -16.41 8.89
N ARG A 212 -12.20 -15.50 9.81
CA ARG A 212 -13.32 -15.67 10.74
C ARG A 212 -14.70 -15.46 10.10
N LEU A 213 -14.75 -14.83 8.92
CA LEU A 213 -16.00 -14.54 8.24
C LEU A 213 -16.70 -15.84 7.82
N VAL A 214 -17.90 -16.04 8.34
CA VAL A 214 -18.84 -17.11 7.97
C VAL A 214 -20.24 -16.51 7.96
N ILE A 215 -21.12 -16.99 7.09
CA ILE A 215 -22.51 -16.52 7.06
C ILE A 215 -23.22 -16.95 8.35
N MET A 216 -23.91 -16.01 8.99
CA MET A 216 -24.71 -16.34 10.17
C MET A 216 -26.03 -17.01 9.75
N PRO A 217 -26.61 -17.93 10.53
CA PRO A 217 -27.81 -18.67 10.15
C PRO A 217 -29.04 -17.81 9.77
N SER A 218 -29.10 -16.56 10.24
CA SER A 218 -30.18 -15.60 9.94
C SER A 218 -29.75 -14.44 9.03
N GLN A 219 -28.50 -14.41 8.59
CA GLN A 219 -27.97 -13.35 7.74
C GLN A 219 -28.31 -13.65 6.28
N LYS A 220 -28.79 -12.63 5.57
CA LYS A 220 -29.06 -12.73 4.14
C LYS A 220 -27.76 -12.91 3.37
N PHE A 221 -27.80 -13.75 2.34
CA PHE A 221 -26.64 -14.04 1.51
C PHE A 221 -26.08 -12.78 0.85
N PHE A 222 -26.92 -11.86 0.39
CA PHE A 222 -26.46 -10.61 -0.23
C PHE A 222 -25.61 -9.74 0.71
N ASP A 223 -26.03 -9.62 1.97
CA ASP A 223 -25.31 -8.82 2.97
C ASP A 223 -23.98 -9.49 3.33
N PHE A 224 -24.00 -10.80 3.51
CA PHE A 224 -22.80 -11.61 3.71
C PHE A 224 -21.83 -11.50 2.52
N TYR A 225 -22.32 -11.67 1.30
CA TYR A 225 -21.51 -11.66 0.08
C TYR A 225 -20.85 -10.31 -0.16
N THR A 226 -21.55 -9.22 0.17
CA THR A 226 -20.98 -7.87 0.13
C THR A 226 -19.81 -7.74 1.10
N THR A 227 -19.99 -8.19 2.35
CA THR A 227 -18.93 -8.22 3.36
C THR A 227 -17.77 -9.12 2.94
N PHE A 228 -18.06 -10.31 2.39
CA PHE A 228 -17.08 -11.24 1.87
C PHE A 228 -16.16 -10.58 0.84
N LEU A 229 -16.73 -9.92 -0.18
CA LEU A 229 -15.93 -9.25 -1.21
C LEU A 229 -15.15 -8.05 -0.64
N GLN A 230 -15.73 -7.28 0.27
CA GLN A 230 -15.05 -6.14 0.89
C GLN A 230 -13.85 -6.59 1.72
N THR A 231 -14.03 -7.58 2.59
CA THR A 231 -12.97 -8.10 3.44
C THR A 231 -11.92 -8.87 2.64
N ALA A 232 -12.31 -9.66 1.63
CA ALA A 232 -11.38 -10.34 0.73
C ALA A 232 -10.44 -9.36 0.02
N ARG A 233 -10.98 -8.24 -0.49
CA ARG A 233 -10.19 -7.19 -1.14
C ARG A 233 -9.28 -6.48 -0.14
N ALA A 234 -9.77 -6.15 1.05
CA ALA A 234 -8.96 -5.53 2.10
C ALA A 234 -7.81 -6.46 2.56
N ALA A 235 -8.08 -7.77 2.61
CA ALA A 235 -7.13 -8.83 2.94
C ALA A 235 -6.20 -9.22 1.78
N GLN A 236 -6.44 -8.68 0.57
CA GLN A 236 -5.71 -8.97 -0.66
C GLN A 236 -5.73 -10.47 -1.03
N ILE A 237 -6.86 -11.13 -0.82
CA ILE A 237 -7.04 -12.54 -1.16
C ILE A 237 -7.15 -12.69 -2.69
N PRO A 238 -6.37 -13.58 -3.33
CA PRO A 238 -6.48 -13.86 -4.76
C PRO A 238 -7.87 -14.39 -5.14
N GLU A 239 -8.42 -13.92 -6.27
CA GLU A 239 -9.75 -14.37 -6.74
C GLU A 239 -9.81 -15.88 -7.02
N SER A 240 -8.67 -16.53 -7.27
CA SER A 240 -8.59 -17.98 -7.44
C SER A 240 -9.02 -18.77 -6.20
N CYS A 241 -8.95 -18.16 -5.01
CA CYS A 241 -9.38 -18.78 -3.76
C CYS A 241 -10.88 -18.58 -3.48
N TYR A 242 -11.57 -17.69 -4.22
CA TYR A 242 -12.92 -17.27 -3.85
C TYR A 242 -13.95 -18.39 -3.96
N ILE A 243 -13.79 -19.35 -4.86
CA ILE A 243 -14.72 -20.49 -5.00
C ILE A 243 -14.66 -21.36 -3.74
N ASP A 244 -13.45 -21.78 -3.35
CA ASP A 244 -13.23 -22.63 -2.18
C ASP A 244 -13.63 -21.90 -0.89
N ASP A 245 -13.22 -20.65 -0.75
CA ASP A 245 -13.53 -19.84 0.42
C ASP A 245 -15.03 -19.58 0.56
N LEU A 246 -15.71 -19.20 -0.53
CA LEU A 246 -17.15 -18.93 -0.49
C LEU A 246 -17.93 -20.19 -0.14
N THR A 247 -17.53 -21.35 -0.68
CA THR A 247 -18.13 -22.65 -0.37
C THR A 247 -17.94 -22.99 1.11
N ASN A 248 -16.74 -22.79 1.66
CA ASN A 248 -16.44 -23.11 3.06
C ASN A 248 -17.08 -22.15 4.08
N LYS A 249 -17.46 -20.94 3.65
CA LYS A 249 -17.98 -19.88 4.53
C LYS A 249 -19.50 -19.74 4.50
N VAL A 250 -20.22 -20.46 3.63
CA VAL A 250 -21.68 -20.56 3.68
C VAL A 250 -22.16 -21.57 4.74
N THR A 251 -23.46 -21.58 5.06
CA THR A 251 -24.01 -22.52 6.03
C THR A 251 -23.89 -23.97 5.54
N PHE A 252 -23.86 -24.93 6.46
CA PHE A 252 -23.83 -26.36 6.10
C PHE A 252 -24.99 -26.77 5.17
N ALA A 253 -26.18 -26.21 5.36
CA ALA A 253 -27.34 -26.48 4.51
C ALA A 253 -27.10 -26.00 3.06
N LEU A 254 -26.48 -24.84 2.88
CA LEU A 254 -26.10 -24.33 1.56
C LEU A 254 -24.94 -25.14 0.96
N GLN A 255 -23.97 -25.58 1.78
CA GLN A 255 -22.90 -26.47 1.34
C GLN A 255 -23.46 -27.79 0.82
N GLU A 256 -24.40 -28.40 1.55
CA GLU A 256 -25.04 -29.66 1.15
C GLU A 256 -25.81 -29.50 -0.17
N ALA A 257 -26.47 -28.35 -0.36
CA ALA A 257 -27.14 -28.01 -1.61
C ALA A 257 -26.17 -27.78 -2.79
N LEU A 258 -24.90 -27.49 -2.52
CA LEU A 258 -23.85 -27.30 -3.54
C LEU A 258 -23.15 -28.60 -3.96
N ILE A 259 -23.24 -29.69 -3.18
CA ILE A 259 -22.62 -30.99 -3.51
C ILE A 259 -23.01 -31.49 -4.92
N PRO A 260 -24.28 -31.42 -5.35
CA PRO A 260 -24.67 -31.84 -6.70
C PRO A 260 -24.06 -31.00 -7.84
N THR A 261 -23.59 -29.80 -7.52
CA THR A 261 -23.05 -28.81 -8.47
C THR A 261 -21.54 -28.61 -8.33
N GLU A 262 -20.87 -29.45 -7.53
CA GLU A 262 -19.43 -29.37 -7.28
C GLU A 262 -18.65 -29.50 -8.61
N GLY A 263 -17.78 -28.53 -8.90
CA GLY A 263 -17.01 -28.46 -10.15
C GLY A 263 -17.76 -27.95 -11.38
N THR A 264 -19.03 -27.54 -11.26
CA THR A 264 -19.80 -26.97 -12.39
C THR A 264 -19.61 -25.46 -12.57
N HIS A 265 -19.17 -24.75 -11.54
CA HIS A 265 -18.96 -23.31 -11.57
C HIS A 265 -17.57 -22.98 -12.08
N ALA A 266 -17.50 -22.35 -13.25
CA ALA A 266 -16.22 -21.91 -13.84
C ALA A 266 -15.66 -20.65 -13.14
N THR A 267 -16.53 -19.85 -12.49
CA THR A 267 -16.15 -18.62 -11.80
C THR A 267 -16.85 -18.50 -10.44
N TYR A 268 -16.27 -17.69 -9.53
CA TYR A 268 -16.91 -17.37 -8.26
C TYR A 268 -18.24 -16.61 -8.43
N GLN A 269 -18.42 -15.90 -9.55
CA GLN A 269 -19.63 -15.17 -9.86
C GLN A 269 -20.78 -16.12 -10.19
N ASP A 270 -20.50 -17.21 -10.90
CA ASP A 270 -21.48 -18.26 -11.19
C ASP A 270 -21.96 -18.93 -9.89
N LEU A 271 -21.02 -19.25 -9.00
CA LEU A 271 -21.33 -19.80 -7.67
C LEU A 271 -22.15 -18.82 -6.84
N ALA A 272 -21.76 -17.54 -6.77
CA ALA A 272 -22.47 -16.53 -6.01
C ALA A 272 -23.90 -16.29 -6.53
N ASN A 273 -24.10 -16.31 -7.85
CA ASN A 273 -25.43 -16.20 -8.45
C ASN A 273 -26.29 -17.42 -8.14
N HIS A 274 -25.70 -18.62 -8.13
CA HIS A 274 -26.39 -19.85 -7.76
C HIS A 274 -26.85 -19.80 -6.30
N LEU A 275 -25.95 -19.45 -5.38
CA LEU A 275 -26.23 -19.28 -3.95
C LEU A 275 -27.30 -18.21 -3.68
N LYS A 276 -27.25 -17.10 -4.41
CA LYS A 276 -28.27 -16.05 -4.33
C LYS A 276 -29.67 -16.52 -4.76
N GLY A 277 -29.76 -17.54 -5.61
CA GLY A 277 -31.04 -18.15 -6.00
C GLY A 277 -31.59 -19.15 -4.98
N MET A 278 -30.80 -19.53 -3.97
CA MET A 278 -31.15 -20.50 -2.92
C MET A 278 -31.54 -19.86 -1.59
N ASP A 279 -31.13 -18.60 -1.37
CA ASP A 279 -31.53 -17.74 -0.23
C ASP A 279 -32.93 -17.13 -0.43
#